data_AF-A0A1U9KI90-F1
#
_entry.id   AF-A0A1U9KI90-F1
#
_cell.length_a   1.000
_cell.length_b   1.000
_cell.length_c   1.000
_cell.angle_alpha   90.00
_cell.angle_beta   90.00
_cell.angle_gamma   90.00
#
_symmetry.space_group_name_H-M   'P 1'
#
loop_
_entity.id
_entity.type
_entity.pdbx_description
1 polymer ?
#
loop_
_entity_poly.entity_id
_entity_poly.type
_entity_poly.pdbx_seq_one_letter_code
_entity_poly.pdbx_strand_id
1 'polypeptide(L)'
;MIELSEDFQFVLEEFGRPIGGEQVPTEVLAAYADRVPQTMLDFWKECGTGLWLDGYFQLCRPDKYQELVSLILDGDPDFPPKESVLIGFSAFGKLLIWNNTNYFLSLSLYNKVAYTSHLNSNFPILQPNRELPAELSGIDDDTYDYTERTEKAAPLFRRALKKLGPLAYGECYGFVPARELGGLEILDEVHKRPALPYFRMVSQLAPIKLRYIDLENHKVRVLRDLGAQ
;
A
#
# COMPACT_ATOMS: atom_id res chain seq x y z
N MET A 1 3.93 7.94 26.92
CA MET A 1 3.05 7.33 25.91
C MET A 1 2.13 8.41 25.41
N ILE A 2 1.99 8.52 24.10
CA ILE A 2 1.02 9.43 23.49
C ILE A 2 -0.33 8.71 23.51
N GLU A 3 -1.39 9.44 23.85
CA GLU A 3 -2.75 8.92 23.71
C GLU A 3 -3.11 8.95 22.22
N LEU A 4 -3.29 7.76 21.63
CA LEU A 4 -3.70 7.62 20.23
C LEU A 4 -5.19 7.98 20.07
N SER A 5 -5.59 8.42 18.89
CA SER A 5 -7.00 8.67 18.59
C SER A 5 -7.84 7.39 18.74
N GLU A 6 -9.13 7.55 19.06
CA GLU A 6 -10.07 6.42 19.18
C GLU A 6 -10.06 5.51 17.94
N ASP A 7 -10.02 6.10 16.73
CA ASP A 7 -9.97 5.33 15.48
C ASP A 7 -8.68 4.49 15.37
N PHE A 8 -7.53 4.96 15.87
CA PHE A 8 -6.29 4.16 15.90
C PHE A 8 -6.23 3.16 17.06
N GLN A 9 -6.87 3.46 18.18
CA GLN A 9 -7.05 2.49 19.25
C GLN A 9 -7.85 1.29 18.74
N PHE A 10 -8.92 1.52 17.98
CA PHE A 10 -9.69 0.47 17.31
C PHE A 10 -8.83 -0.37 16.36
N VAL A 11 -8.01 0.24 15.50
CA VAL A 11 -7.06 -0.50 14.63
C VAL A 11 -6.11 -1.39 15.45
N LEU A 12 -5.64 -0.91 16.60
CA LEU A 12 -4.78 -1.71 17.50
C LEU A 12 -5.53 -2.81 18.24
N GLU A 13 -6.82 -2.64 18.55
CA GLU A 13 -7.66 -3.70 19.11
C GLU A 13 -7.86 -4.83 18.10
N GLU A 14 -8.07 -4.49 16.82
CA GLU A 14 -8.26 -5.45 15.73
C GLU A 14 -6.96 -6.20 15.37
N PHE A 15 -5.85 -5.48 15.16
CA PHE A 15 -4.63 -6.06 14.57
C PHE A 15 -3.46 -6.18 15.55
N GLY A 16 -3.56 -5.61 16.74
CA GLY A 16 -2.46 -5.50 17.69
C GLY A 16 -1.40 -4.48 17.26
N ARG A 17 -0.32 -4.38 18.05
CA ARG A 17 0.83 -3.55 17.67
C ARG A 17 1.59 -4.18 16.50
N PRO A 18 2.08 -3.39 15.52
CA PRO A 18 2.91 -3.91 14.44
C PRO A 18 4.15 -4.62 14.99
N ILE A 19 4.51 -5.77 14.41
CA ILE A 19 5.62 -6.59 14.90
C ILE A 19 6.81 -6.58 13.94
N GLY A 20 8.01 -6.70 14.52
CA GLY A 20 9.27 -6.90 13.76
C GLY A 20 9.74 -5.73 12.90
N GLY A 21 9.05 -4.58 12.93
CA GLY A 21 9.44 -3.41 12.18
C GLY A 21 10.33 -2.44 12.94
N GLU A 22 10.27 -1.17 12.55
CA GLU A 22 11.22 -0.15 12.97
C GLU A 22 10.51 1.04 13.60
N GLN A 23 11.15 1.66 14.59
CA GLN A 23 10.71 2.95 15.09
C GLN A 23 10.89 4.02 14.01
N VAL A 24 9.96 4.96 13.92
CA VAL A 24 10.13 6.15 13.07
C VAL A 24 10.92 7.21 13.85
N PRO A 25 12.14 7.61 13.43
CA PRO A 25 12.93 8.64 14.09
C PRO A 25 12.25 9.99 14.06
N THR A 26 12.59 10.82 15.04
CA THR A 26 11.94 12.12 15.26
C THR A 26 12.15 13.08 14.09
N GLU A 27 13.33 13.04 13.47
CA GLU A 27 13.66 13.81 12.27
C GLU A 27 12.79 13.41 11.07
N VAL A 28 12.41 12.13 10.95
CA VAL A 28 11.49 11.68 9.91
C VAL A 28 10.07 12.10 10.24
N LEU A 29 9.62 11.96 11.49
CA LEU A 29 8.30 12.46 11.90
C LEU A 29 8.15 13.96 11.58
N ALA A 30 9.17 14.77 11.88
CA ALA A 30 9.19 16.19 11.57
C ALA A 30 9.15 16.46 10.05
N ALA A 31 9.92 15.72 9.25
CA ALA A 31 9.95 15.87 7.80
C ALA A 31 8.64 15.48 7.09
N TYR A 32 7.76 14.72 7.76
CA TYR A 32 6.48 14.26 7.24
C TYR A 32 5.27 14.94 7.90
N ALA A 33 5.49 15.90 8.80
CA ALA A 33 4.43 16.50 9.62
C ALA A 33 3.31 17.13 8.79
N ASP A 34 3.65 17.79 7.68
CA ASP A 34 2.68 18.44 6.79
C ASP A 34 2.20 17.53 5.65
N ARG A 35 2.60 16.26 5.64
CA ARG A 35 2.36 15.30 4.53
C ARG A 35 1.39 14.19 4.89
N VAL A 36 1.14 13.99 6.19
CA VAL A 36 0.17 13.05 6.73
C VAL A 36 -0.61 13.73 7.88
N PRO A 37 -1.76 13.19 8.30
CA PRO A 37 -2.49 13.71 9.44
C PRO A 37 -1.72 13.51 10.75
N GLN A 38 -1.97 14.37 11.74
CA GLN A 38 -1.29 14.32 13.05
C GLN A 38 -1.49 12.95 13.72
N THR A 39 -2.67 12.34 13.58
CA THR A 39 -2.95 11.02 14.18
C THR A 39 -2.01 9.93 13.65
N MET A 40 -1.57 10.03 12.39
CA MET A 40 -0.60 9.10 11.82
C MET A 40 0.81 9.29 12.39
N LEU A 41 1.22 10.55 12.61
CA LEU A 41 2.50 10.87 13.26
C LEU A 41 2.54 10.33 14.69
N ASP A 42 1.43 10.50 15.42
CA ASP A 42 1.28 9.99 16.79
C ASP A 42 1.35 8.45 16.81
N PHE A 43 0.66 7.80 15.87
CA PHE A 43 0.73 6.35 15.69
C PHE A 43 2.16 5.88 15.40
N TRP A 44 2.85 6.46 14.41
CA TRP A 44 4.23 6.10 14.10
C TRP A 44 5.18 6.34 15.27
N LYS A 45 4.95 7.38 16.07
CA LYS A 45 5.77 7.68 17.25
C LYS A 45 5.57 6.66 18.37
N GLU A 46 4.35 6.20 18.60
CA GLU A 46 4.02 5.28 19.69
C GLU A 46 4.19 3.79 19.31
N CYS A 47 3.89 3.43 18.06
CA CYS A 47 3.82 2.05 17.57
C CYS A 47 4.90 1.70 16.55
N GLY A 48 5.56 2.69 15.94
CA GLY A 48 6.52 2.45 14.86
C GLY A 48 5.86 1.89 13.60
N THR A 49 6.62 1.10 12.86
CA THR A 49 6.18 0.34 11.69
C THR A 49 6.32 -1.15 11.94
N GLY A 50 5.80 -1.99 11.04
CA GLY A 50 5.92 -3.43 11.19
C GLY A 50 4.87 -4.20 10.43
N LEU A 51 4.83 -5.50 10.71
CA LEU A 51 3.92 -6.46 10.11
C LEU A 51 2.61 -6.51 10.93
N TRP A 52 1.50 -6.63 10.22
CA TRP A 52 0.21 -7.05 10.75
C TRP A 52 -0.23 -8.35 10.08
N LEU A 53 -1.15 -9.08 10.73
CA LEU A 53 -1.85 -10.22 10.13
C LEU A 53 -0.91 -11.27 9.51
N ASP A 54 0.09 -11.73 10.27
CA ASP A 54 1.13 -12.68 9.81
C ASP A 54 1.93 -12.23 8.58
N GLY A 55 2.00 -10.91 8.35
CA GLY A 55 2.65 -10.31 7.19
C GLY A 55 1.74 -10.17 5.97
N TYR A 56 0.42 -10.32 6.13
CA TYR A 56 -0.55 -10.01 5.06
C TYR A 56 -0.45 -8.55 4.64
N PHE A 57 -0.22 -7.67 5.61
CA PHE A 57 0.03 -6.25 5.41
C PHE A 57 1.22 -5.79 6.26
N GLN A 58 1.95 -4.81 5.75
CA GLN A 58 3.07 -4.21 6.43
C GLN A 58 3.01 -2.69 6.34
N LEU A 59 3.05 -2.02 7.50
CA LEU A 59 3.33 -0.59 7.57
C LEU A 59 4.81 -0.35 7.29
N CYS A 60 5.16 0.66 6.50
CA CYS A 60 6.54 0.89 6.10
C CYS A 60 7.10 2.24 6.57
N ARG A 61 8.43 2.32 6.65
CA ARG A 61 9.16 3.57 6.91
C ARG A 61 8.99 4.52 5.73
N PRO A 62 8.35 5.69 5.89
CA PRO A 62 7.98 6.52 4.75
C PRO A 62 9.21 7.09 4.02
N ASP A 63 10.27 7.43 4.75
CA ASP A 63 11.56 7.88 4.21
C ASP A 63 12.27 6.84 3.35
N LYS A 64 12.18 5.55 3.71
CA LYS A 64 12.83 4.47 2.96
C LYS A 64 12.16 4.19 1.62
N TYR A 65 10.86 4.49 1.50
CA TYR A 65 10.05 4.19 0.32
C TYR A 65 9.74 5.43 -0.54
N GLN A 66 10.14 6.63 -0.10
CA GLN A 66 9.86 7.86 -0.83
C GLN A 66 10.36 7.85 -2.27
N GLU A 67 11.53 7.26 -2.55
CA GLU A 67 12.04 7.17 -3.92
C GLU A 67 11.18 6.26 -4.82
N LEU A 68 10.56 5.21 -4.25
CA LEU A 68 9.62 4.37 -4.98
C LEU A 68 8.35 5.15 -5.31
N VAL A 69 7.82 5.92 -4.36
CA VAL A 69 6.67 6.80 -4.58
C VAL A 69 6.98 7.81 -5.67
N SER A 70 8.15 8.46 -5.62
CA SER A 70 8.59 9.40 -6.64
C SER A 70 8.73 8.79 -8.02
N LEU A 71 9.23 7.54 -8.10
CA LEU A 71 9.31 6.84 -9.38
C LEU A 71 7.93 6.52 -9.96
N ILE A 72 6.98 6.08 -9.12
CA ILE A 72 5.66 5.65 -9.57
C ILE A 72 4.77 6.85 -9.95
N LEU A 73 4.87 7.95 -9.21
CA LEU A 73 3.98 9.10 -9.33
C LEU A 73 4.65 10.30 -10.02
N ASP A 74 5.78 10.09 -10.70
CA ASP A 74 6.48 11.18 -11.38
C ASP A 74 5.53 11.92 -12.34
N GLY A 75 5.50 13.25 -12.22
CA GLY A 75 4.62 14.12 -13.01
C GLY A 75 3.11 13.99 -12.74
N ASP A 76 2.65 13.21 -11.77
CA ASP A 76 1.21 13.06 -11.54
C ASP A 76 0.59 14.34 -10.94
N PRO A 77 -0.44 14.93 -11.58
CA PRO A 77 -1.02 16.20 -11.15
C PRO A 77 -1.88 16.07 -9.90
N ASP A 78 -2.50 14.91 -9.67
CA ASP A 78 -3.42 14.70 -8.54
C ASP A 78 -2.68 14.10 -7.34
N PHE A 79 -1.61 13.34 -7.57
CA PHE A 79 -0.81 12.73 -6.51
C PHE A 79 0.66 13.13 -6.61
N PRO A 80 1.02 14.44 -6.49
CA PRO A 80 2.41 14.88 -6.56
C PRO A 80 3.30 14.07 -5.61
N PRO A 81 4.45 13.52 -6.06
CA PRO A 81 5.31 12.68 -5.23
C PRO A 81 5.70 13.25 -3.87
N LYS A 82 5.94 14.57 -3.82
CA LYS A 82 6.34 15.27 -2.60
C LYS A 82 5.22 15.37 -1.57
N GLU A 83 3.97 15.22 -1.99
CA GLU A 83 2.78 15.27 -1.14
C GLU A 83 2.18 13.88 -0.88
N SER A 84 2.68 12.88 -1.61
CA SER A 84 2.23 11.49 -1.50
C SER A 84 3.19 10.67 -0.62
N VAL A 85 2.64 9.84 0.28
CA VAL A 85 3.38 9.08 1.29
C VAL A 85 2.91 7.64 1.30
N LEU A 86 3.83 6.69 1.11
CA LEU A 86 3.49 5.27 1.26
C LEU A 86 3.29 4.94 2.75
N ILE A 87 2.09 4.51 3.11
CA ILE A 87 1.74 4.11 4.48
C ILE A 87 2.15 2.66 4.73
N GLY A 88 1.84 1.79 3.77
CA GLY A 88 2.14 0.37 3.86
C GLY A 88 1.81 -0.37 2.57
N PHE A 89 1.98 -1.69 2.60
CA PHE A 89 1.71 -2.55 1.46
C PHE A 89 1.33 -3.97 1.88
N SER A 90 0.56 -4.64 1.02
CA SER A 90 0.26 -6.06 1.19
C SER A 90 1.44 -6.96 0.86
N ALA A 91 1.34 -8.22 1.30
CA ALA A 91 2.32 -9.26 1.00
C ALA A 91 2.64 -9.41 -0.51
N PHE A 92 1.71 -9.03 -1.38
CA PHE A 92 1.82 -9.08 -2.84
C PHE A 92 1.84 -7.69 -3.49
N GLY A 93 2.39 -6.67 -2.81
CA GLY A 93 2.69 -5.39 -3.45
C GLY A 93 1.46 -4.58 -3.88
N LYS A 94 0.34 -4.72 -3.16
CA LYS A 94 -0.70 -3.68 -3.15
C LYS A 94 -0.23 -2.57 -2.22
N LEU A 95 0.14 -1.43 -2.78
CA LEU A 95 0.63 -0.25 -2.10
C LEU A 95 -0.53 0.63 -1.66
N LEU A 96 -0.48 1.13 -0.42
CA LEU A 96 -1.45 2.09 0.12
C LEU A 96 -0.75 3.44 0.32
N ILE A 97 -0.99 4.38 -0.59
CA ILE A 97 -0.35 5.70 -0.60
C ILE A 97 -1.36 6.74 -0.14
N TRP A 98 -0.96 7.57 0.82
CA TRP A 98 -1.72 8.70 1.33
C TRP A 98 -1.30 10.00 0.65
N ASN A 99 -2.26 10.91 0.43
CA ASN A 99 -2.05 12.29 0.01
C ASN A 99 -3.03 13.20 0.78
N ASN A 100 -2.59 14.36 1.29
CA ASN A 100 -3.46 15.23 2.09
C ASN A 100 -4.61 15.88 1.29
N THR A 101 -4.49 15.97 -0.04
CA THR A 101 -5.49 16.57 -0.93
C THR A 101 -6.45 15.52 -1.47
N ASN A 102 -5.89 14.44 -2.04
CA ASN A 102 -6.65 13.38 -2.73
C ASN A 102 -6.68 12.06 -1.97
N TYR A 103 -6.34 12.07 -0.68
CA TYR A 103 -6.45 10.95 0.25
C TYR A 103 -5.76 9.69 -0.30
N PHE A 104 -6.42 8.54 -0.31
CA PHE A 104 -5.77 7.29 -0.67
C PHE A 104 -5.71 7.01 -2.17
N LEU A 105 -4.53 6.55 -2.57
CA LEU A 105 -4.28 5.86 -3.82
C LEU A 105 -3.85 4.42 -3.49
N SER A 106 -4.73 3.47 -3.77
CA SER A 106 -4.44 2.04 -3.67
C SER A 106 -3.92 1.53 -5.01
N LEU A 107 -2.72 0.96 -5.02
CA LEU A 107 -2.03 0.57 -6.25
C LEU A 107 -1.60 -0.89 -6.20
N SER A 108 -1.99 -1.69 -7.19
CA SER A 108 -1.48 -3.06 -7.34
C SER A 108 -0.36 -3.09 -8.37
N LEU A 109 0.87 -3.38 -7.91
CA LEU A 109 2.06 -3.47 -8.76
C LEU A 109 1.98 -4.62 -9.78
N TYR A 110 1.27 -5.70 -9.46
CA TYR A 110 1.14 -6.86 -10.34
C TYR A 110 -0.02 -6.71 -11.32
N ASN A 111 -1.16 -6.18 -10.87
CA ASN A 111 -2.27 -5.90 -11.78
C ASN A 111 -2.02 -4.67 -12.66
N LYS A 112 -1.01 -3.84 -12.35
CA LYS A 112 -0.69 -2.58 -13.07
C LYS A 112 -1.86 -1.61 -13.07
N VAL A 113 -2.53 -1.50 -11.93
CA VAL A 113 -3.68 -0.62 -11.77
C VAL A 113 -3.59 0.08 -10.43
N ALA A 114 -3.90 1.37 -10.45
CA ALA A 114 -4.15 2.17 -9.26
C ALA A 114 -5.61 2.61 -9.23
N TYR A 115 -6.15 2.76 -8.03
CA TYR A 115 -7.52 3.16 -7.78
C TYR A 115 -7.56 4.23 -6.70
N THR A 116 -8.45 5.19 -6.91
CA THR A 116 -8.82 6.19 -5.91
C THR A 116 -10.30 6.52 -6.10
N SER A 117 -11.00 6.71 -5.00
CA SER A 117 -12.38 7.21 -4.97
C SER A 117 -12.43 8.74 -4.83
N HIS A 118 -11.34 9.37 -4.41
CA HIS A 118 -11.32 10.75 -3.92
C HIS A 118 -11.20 11.81 -5.02
N LEU A 119 -10.93 11.40 -6.26
CA LEU A 119 -11.08 12.28 -7.43
C LEU A 119 -12.55 12.55 -7.77
N ASN A 120 -13.49 11.84 -7.12
CA ASN A 120 -14.90 12.11 -7.23
C ASN A 120 -15.31 13.08 -6.13
N SER A 121 -15.69 14.31 -6.49
CA SER A 121 -16.13 15.33 -5.54
C SER A 121 -17.36 14.92 -4.72
N ASN A 122 -18.12 13.93 -5.18
CA ASN A 122 -19.32 13.42 -4.51
C ASN A 122 -19.03 12.21 -3.63
N PHE A 123 -17.81 11.68 -3.62
CA PHE A 123 -17.45 10.59 -2.73
C PHE A 123 -17.41 11.13 -1.29
N PRO A 124 -18.08 10.50 -0.32
CA PRO A 124 -18.00 10.92 1.06
C PRO A 124 -16.59 10.64 1.59
N ILE A 125 -15.92 11.67 2.11
CA ILE A 125 -14.58 11.55 2.68
C ILE A 125 -14.63 12.02 4.13
N LEU A 126 -14.07 11.23 5.06
CA LEU A 126 -13.93 11.67 6.44
C LEU A 126 -12.81 12.73 6.55
N GLN A 127 -12.74 13.39 7.70
CA GLN A 127 -11.60 14.24 8.02
C GLN A 127 -10.29 13.43 7.95
N PRO A 128 -9.15 14.01 7.53
CA PRO A 128 -7.89 13.29 7.37
C PRO A 128 -7.48 12.42 8.57
N ASN A 129 -7.66 12.95 9.79
CA ASN A 129 -7.33 12.25 11.03
C ASN A 129 -8.15 10.98 11.28
N ARG A 130 -9.30 10.82 10.62
CA ARG A 130 -10.23 9.69 10.71
C ARG A 130 -10.21 8.80 9.48
N GLU A 131 -10.05 9.38 8.28
CA GLU A 131 -10.01 8.63 7.03
C GLU A 131 -8.82 7.66 7.01
N LEU A 132 -7.64 8.12 7.44
CA LEU A 132 -6.44 7.29 7.45
C LEU A 132 -6.59 6.02 8.30
N PRO A 133 -6.96 6.10 9.59
CA PRO A 133 -7.18 4.90 10.39
C PRO A 133 -8.38 4.07 9.88
N ALA A 134 -9.44 4.69 9.34
CA ALA A 134 -10.57 3.96 8.77
C ALA A 134 -10.17 3.07 7.58
N GLU A 135 -9.33 3.57 6.67
CA GLU A 135 -8.80 2.77 5.57
C GLU A 135 -7.86 1.67 6.09
N LEU A 136 -7.05 1.97 7.10
CA LEU A 136 -6.19 0.96 7.73
C LEU A 136 -7.01 -0.16 8.40
N SER A 137 -8.19 0.12 8.95
CA SER A 137 -9.08 -0.92 9.49
C SER A 137 -9.58 -1.92 8.45
N GLY A 138 -9.49 -1.61 7.15
CA GLY A 138 -9.92 -2.50 6.05
C GLY A 138 -8.79 -3.28 5.37
N ILE A 139 -7.57 -3.27 5.92
CA ILE A 139 -6.39 -3.92 5.31
C ILE A 139 -6.40 -5.46 5.41
N ASP A 140 -7.33 -6.03 6.16
CA ASP A 140 -7.56 -7.48 6.26
C ASP A 140 -8.49 -8.03 5.17
N ASP A 141 -9.12 -7.15 4.38
CA ASP A 141 -10.00 -7.52 3.27
C ASP A 141 -9.28 -8.36 2.19
N ASP A 142 -10.04 -9.27 1.57
CA ASP A 142 -9.53 -10.20 0.54
C ASP A 142 -8.92 -9.49 -0.68
N THR A 143 -9.27 -8.22 -0.93
CA THR A 143 -8.67 -7.43 -2.02
C THR A 143 -7.21 -7.06 -1.77
N TYR A 144 -6.65 -7.33 -0.59
CA TYR A 144 -5.22 -7.18 -0.30
C TYR A 144 -4.40 -8.45 -0.63
N ASP A 145 -5.04 -9.61 -0.85
CA ASP A 145 -4.41 -10.81 -1.37
C ASP A 145 -4.25 -10.72 -2.90
N TYR A 146 -3.38 -11.56 -3.45
CA TYR A 146 -3.30 -11.81 -4.87
C TYR A 146 -4.00 -13.12 -5.21
N THR A 147 -4.97 -13.05 -6.10
CA THR A 147 -5.66 -14.23 -6.62
C THR A 147 -4.87 -14.85 -7.76
N GLU A 148 -4.45 -16.10 -7.57
CA GLU A 148 -3.73 -16.89 -8.57
C GLU A 148 -4.49 -16.96 -9.90
N ARG A 149 -3.79 -16.74 -11.02
CA ARG A 149 -4.38 -16.69 -12.36
C ARG A 149 -4.42 -18.06 -13.03
N THR A 150 -5.18 -18.98 -12.45
CA THR A 150 -5.45 -20.31 -13.05
C THR A 150 -6.94 -20.48 -13.33
N GLU A 151 -7.33 -21.60 -13.95
CA GLU A 151 -8.74 -21.99 -14.10
C GLU A 151 -9.49 -22.06 -12.76
N LYS A 152 -8.76 -22.28 -11.66
CA LYS A 152 -9.27 -22.28 -10.30
C LYS A 152 -8.64 -21.13 -9.52
N ALA A 153 -9.18 -19.94 -9.74
CA ALA A 153 -8.80 -18.74 -9.00
C ALA A 153 -8.83 -19.00 -7.49
N ALA A 154 -7.70 -18.74 -6.81
CA ALA A 154 -7.57 -18.93 -5.38
C ALA A 154 -6.60 -17.90 -4.78
N PRO A 155 -6.86 -17.36 -3.57
CA PRO A 155 -5.94 -16.44 -2.90
C PRO A 155 -4.59 -17.11 -2.61
N LEU A 156 -3.50 -16.33 -2.71
CA LEU A 156 -2.14 -16.86 -2.59
C LEU A 156 -1.55 -16.72 -1.20
N PHE A 157 -1.96 -15.76 -0.37
CA PHE A 157 -1.25 -15.44 0.87
C PHE A 157 -1.09 -16.62 1.81
N ARG A 158 -2.19 -17.25 2.22
CA ARG A 158 -2.13 -18.40 3.15
C ARG A 158 -1.36 -19.58 2.55
N ARG A 159 -1.41 -19.76 1.23
CA ARG A 159 -0.67 -20.82 0.52
C ARG A 159 0.82 -20.50 0.45
N ALA A 160 1.20 -19.26 0.17
CA ALA A 160 2.58 -18.78 0.16
C ALA A 160 3.19 -18.83 1.56
N LEU A 161 2.44 -18.38 2.58
CA LEU A 161 2.81 -18.48 3.99
C LEU A 161 3.09 -19.94 4.40
N LYS A 162 2.21 -20.87 4.01
CA LYS A 162 2.41 -22.31 4.28
C LYS A 162 3.64 -22.88 3.56
N LYS A 163 3.90 -22.45 2.32
CA LYS A 163 4.98 -22.98 1.48
C LYS A 163 6.35 -22.40 1.83
N LEU A 164 6.42 -21.10 2.10
CA LEU A 164 7.66 -20.32 2.24
C LEU A 164 7.93 -19.87 3.67
N GLY A 165 6.95 -19.97 4.57
CA GLY A 165 7.00 -19.41 5.93
C GLY A 165 6.74 -17.89 5.96
N PRO A 166 6.66 -17.28 7.16
CA PRO A 166 6.29 -15.88 7.33
C PRO A 166 7.31 -14.91 6.74
N LEU A 167 6.85 -13.74 6.30
CA LEU A 167 7.70 -12.64 5.83
C LEU A 167 8.43 -11.98 7.01
N ALA A 168 9.70 -11.64 6.81
CA ALA A 168 10.38 -10.68 7.67
C ALA A 168 10.01 -9.24 7.28
N TYR A 169 10.23 -8.29 8.18
CA TYR A 169 9.99 -6.88 7.88
C TYR A 169 10.84 -6.40 6.69
N GLY A 170 10.19 -5.77 5.72
CA GLY A 170 10.82 -5.33 4.47
C GLY A 170 10.86 -6.41 3.38
N GLU A 171 10.25 -7.58 3.60
CA GLU A 171 10.05 -8.60 2.57
C GLU A 171 8.64 -8.54 1.93
N CYS A 172 8.52 -9.14 0.76
CA CYS A 172 7.25 -9.42 0.10
C CYS A 172 7.28 -10.81 -0.56
N TYR A 173 6.11 -11.31 -0.94
CA TYR A 173 5.98 -12.40 -1.89
C TYR A 173 5.99 -11.84 -3.31
N GLY A 174 7.04 -12.18 -4.07
CA GLY A 174 7.24 -11.75 -5.44
C GLY A 174 7.24 -12.94 -6.42
N PHE A 175 6.73 -12.71 -7.62
CA PHE A 175 6.79 -13.66 -8.73
C PHE A 175 8.16 -13.65 -9.42
N VAL A 176 8.70 -14.83 -9.67
CA VAL A 176 9.95 -15.04 -10.40
C VAL A 176 9.73 -16.16 -11.43
N PRO A 177 9.72 -15.85 -12.75
CA PRO A 177 9.83 -14.50 -13.33
C PRO A 177 8.59 -13.64 -13.05
N ALA A 178 8.73 -12.31 -13.17
CA ALA A 178 7.58 -11.40 -13.16
C ALA A 178 6.70 -11.64 -14.41
N ARG A 179 5.40 -11.32 -14.35
CA ARG A 179 4.48 -11.52 -15.48
C ARG A 179 4.96 -10.85 -16.76
N GLU A 180 5.40 -9.60 -16.66
CA GLU A 180 5.88 -8.83 -17.82
C GLU A 180 7.14 -9.45 -18.47
N LEU A 181 7.78 -10.40 -17.79
CA LEU A 181 8.93 -11.17 -18.27
C LEU A 181 8.57 -12.64 -18.58
N GLY A 182 7.28 -12.97 -18.70
CA GLY A 182 6.79 -14.30 -19.06
C GLY A 182 6.35 -15.19 -17.90
N GLY A 183 6.26 -14.66 -16.68
CA GLY A 183 5.72 -15.38 -15.53
C GLY A 183 4.21 -15.64 -15.63
N LEU A 184 3.77 -16.74 -15.02
CA LEU A 184 2.38 -17.19 -14.97
C LEU A 184 1.61 -16.68 -13.75
N GLU A 185 2.30 -16.09 -12.77
CA GLU A 185 1.72 -15.59 -11.51
C GLU A 185 1.03 -16.71 -10.70
N ILE A 186 1.71 -17.86 -10.62
CA ILE A 186 1.28 -19.05 -9.87
C ILE A 186 2.10 -19.25 -8.60
N LEU A 187 1.57 -20.02 -7.64
CA LEU A 187 2.23 -20.31 -6.35
C LEU A 187 3.65 -20.87 -6.51
N ASP A 188 3.94 -21.56 -7.61
CA ASP A 188 5.26 -22.10 -7.89
C ASP A 188 6.32 -21.07 -8.29
N GLU A 189 5.89 -19.91 -8.75
CA GLU A 189 6.75 -18.78 -9.06
C GLU A 189 6.89 -17.80 -7.89
N VAL A 190 6.15 -18.00 -6.79
CA VAL A 190 6.20 -17.14 -5.61
C VAL A 190 7.45 -17.42 -4.79
N HIS A 191 8.21 -16.35 -4.53
CA HIS A 191 9.42 -16.36 -3.70
C HIS A 191 9.40 -15.18 -2.73
N LYS A 192 10.04 -15.32 -1.56
CA LYS A 192 10.32 -14.16 -0.69
C LYS A 192 11.35 -13.26 -1.36
N ARG A 193 11.12 -11.95 -1.37
CA ARG A 193 12.00 -10.94 -1.96
C ARG A 193 12.10 -9.74 -1.04
N PRO A 194 13.24 -9.02 -1.01
CA PRO A 194 13.28 -7.69 -0.42
C PRO A 194 12.31 -6.76 -1.18
N ALA A 195 11.34 -6.20 -0.46
CA ALA A 195 10.19 -5.51 -1.04
C ALA A 195 10.60 -4.29 -1.87
N LEU A 196 11.40 -3.38 -1.31
CA LEU A 196 11.77 -2.13 -1.98
C LEU A 196 12.45 -2.33 -3.35
N PRO A 197 13.56 -3.09 -3.49
CA PRO A 197 14.19 -3.29 -4.80
C PRO A 197 13.31 -4.10 -5.75
N TYR A 198 12.52 -5.05 -5.23
CA TYR A 198 11.61 -5.84 -6.06
C TYR A 198 10.46 -4.98 -6.62
N PHE A 199 9.83 -4.16 -5.78
CA PHE A 199 8.77 -3.24 -6.19
C PHE A 199 9.28 -2.18 -7.18
N ARG A 200 10.47 -1.61 -6.96
CA ARG A 200 11.12 -0.70 -7.92
C ARG A 200 11.35 -1.35 -9.27
N MET A 201 11.80 -2.62 -9.30
CA MET A 201 11.96 -3.35 -10.55
C MET A 201 10.60 -3.55 -11.24
N VAL A 202 9.62 -4.12 -10.52
CA VAL A 202 8.30 -4.46 -11.06
C VAL A 202 7.54 -3.22 -11.53
N SER A 203 7.63 -2.09 -10.83
CA SER A 203 6.93 -0.86 -11.23
C SER A 203 7.37 -0.33 -12.59
N GLN A 204 8.58 -0.65 -13.04
CA GLN A 204 9.15 -0.19 -14.31
C GLN A 204 8.89 -1.15 -15.49
N LEU A 205 8.38 -2.36 -15.23
CA LEU A 205 8.18 -3.36 -16.29
C LEU A 205 6.98 -3.05 -17.21
N ALA A 206 6.01 -2.28 -16.72
CA ALA A 206 4.87 -1.81 -17.50
C ALA A 206 4.20 -0.60 -16.83
N PRO A 207 3.53 0.27 -17.60
CA PRO A 207 2.78 1.41 -17.04
C PRO A 207 1.68 0.97 -16.08
N ILE A 208 1.46 1.77 -15.03
CA ILE A 208 0.40 1.53 -14.04
C ILE A 208 -0.77 2.46 -14.36
N LYS A 209 -1.95 1.88 -14.60
CA LYS A 209 -3.13 2.64 -15.03
C LYS A 209 -3.90 3.18 -13.84
N LEU A 210 -4.00 4.50 -13.72
CA LEU A 210 -4.91 5.13 -12.76
C LEU A 210 -6.36 4.97 -13.25
N ARG A 211 -7.17 4.29 -12.46
CA ARG A 211 -8.60 4.09 -12.71
C ARG A 211 -9.44 4.91 -11.76
N TYR A 212 -10.51 5.44 -12.32
CA TYR A 212 -11.51 6.23 -11.64
C TYR A 212 -12.88 5.57 -11.77
N ILE A 213 -13.61 5.48 -10.67
CA ILE A 213 -14.99 4.98 -10.63
C ILE A 213 -15.92 6.18 -10.81
N ASP A 214 -16.44 6.31 -12.02
CA ASP A 214 -17.44 7.30 -12.37
C ASP A 214 -18.80 6.80 -11.87
N LEU A 215 -19.16 7.22 -10.65
CA LEU A 215 -20.41 6.83 -9.99
C LEU A 215 -21.65 7.38 -10.72
N GLU A 216 -21.53 8.54 -11.36
CA GLU A 216 -22.64 9.15 -12.09
C GLU A 216 -23.02 8.31 -13.32
N ASN A 217 -22.01 7.89 -14.09
CA ASN A 217 -22.21 7.11 -15.31
C ASN A 217 -22.09 5.59 -15.11
N HIS A 218 -21.83 5.14 -13.88
CA HIS A 218 -21.65 3.74 -13.49
C HIS A 218 -20.60 3.01 -14.34
N LYS A 219 -19.43 3.64 -14.56
CA LYS A 219 -18.34 3.09 -15.38
C LYS A 219 -16.98 3.26 -14.71
N VAL A 220 -16.09 2.30 -14.93
CA VAL A 220 -14.67 2.46 -14.61
C VAL A 220 -13.95 3.07 -15.81
N ARG A 221 -13.28 4.20 -15.61
CA ARG A 221 -12.49 4.87 -16.64
C ARG A 221 -11.01 4.76 -16.30
N VAL A 222 -10.15 4.60 -17.31
CA VAL A 222 -8.71 4.82 -17.18
C VAL A 222 -8.47 6.31 -17.39
N LEU A 223 -7.90 7.00 -16.41
CA LEU A 223 -7.59 8.42 -16.50
C LEU A 223 -6.27 8.65 -17.23
N ARG A 224 -5.22 7.97 -16.79
CA ARG A 224 -3.85 8.09 -17.31
C ARG A 224 -2.97 6.95 -16.80
N ASP A 225 -1.78 6.85 -17.37
CA ASP A 225 -0.70 6.02 -16.84
C ASP A 225 0.09 6.84 -15.80
N LEU A 226 0.42 6.23 -14.67
CA LEU A 226 1.24 6.83 -13.62
C LEU A 226 2.73 6.71 -13.97
N GLY A 227 3.50 7.76 -13.69
CA GLY A 227 4.95 7.79 -13.96
C GLY A 227 5.31 7.83 -15.44
N ALA A 228 4.34 8.07 -16.32
CA ALA A 228 4.56 8.31 -17.74
C ALA A 228 4.77 9.81 -17.97
N GLN A 229 5.96 10.18 -18.47
CA GLN A 229 6.22 11.49 -19.06
C GLN A 229 5.72 11.55 -20.49
#